data_AF-A0A0D6FRM9-F1
#
_entry.id   AF-A0A0D6FRM9-F1
#
_cell.length_a   1.000
_cell.length_b   1.000
_cell.length_c   1.000
_cell.angle_alpha   90.00
_cell.angle_beta   90.00
_cell.angle_gamma   90.00
#
_symmetry.space_group_name_H-M   'P 1'
#
loop_
_entity.id
_entity.type
_entity.pdbx_description
1 polymer ?
#
loop_
_entity_poly.entity_id
_entity_poly.type
_entity_poly.pdbx_seq_one_letter_code
_entity_poly.pdbx_strand_id
1 'polypeptide(L)'
;MSNSNRKLGLLPGSVVYTGENPNYNITVTVIYYSKTFHKRVVFSADDKIDIDLEFDGNIWINIDGINDVGLIKRIGKIFNIDSLSLEDIANPEQRVKIDDRDSYIHIILKMLQMELLTKDVQYEQMSLIIKDNILITFQETPYDLFESIRSRLENPRTKLASKDVSYLAYILIDTIVDNYLLILDEVETEIDDIENKLVESADREDLENILTLKQNIAILKKFISPIRELISKLQTRSMLNYFHEDMKYYLGDLNDHGIIVFDTVDMLNNRATELIQLYHSMISNTMNEVMKILAIISTVFMPLSFIVGLYGMNFEYMPELKWHYGYYITLGLMVGLVILMIIYFKKKKWF
;
A
#
# COMPACT_ATOMS: atom_id res chain seq x y z
N MET A 1 -8.55 -2.18 -22.43
CA MET A 1 -9.66 -1.33 -21.94
C MET A 1 -9.83 -1.63 -20.46
N SER A 2 -9.88 -0.61 -19.58
CA SER A 2 -10.07 -0.85 -18.14
C SER A 2 -11.37 -1.63 -17.90
N ASN A 3 -11.34 -2.66 -17.05
CA ASN A 3 -12.53 -3.48 -16.73
C ASN A 3 -13.65 -2.64 -16.08
N SER A 4 -13.32 -1.48 -15.51
CA SER A 4 -14.27 -0.46 -15.03
C SER A 4 -15.29 -0.01 -16.09
N ASN A 5 -14.91 -0.01 -17.38
CA ASN A 5 -15.80 0.43 -18.46
C ASN A 5 -16.94 -0.56 -18.77
N ARG A 6 -16.89 -1.81 -18.26
CA ARG A 6 -17.94 -2.82 -18.49
C ARG A 6 -19.30 -2.43 -17.90
N LYS A 7 -19.31 -1.48 -16.96
CA LYS A 7 -20.49 -1.02 -16.24
C LYS A 7 -21.15 0.23 -16.86
N LEU A 8 -20.48 0.89 -17.80
CA LEU A 8 -20.97 2.13 -18.42
C LEU A 8 -22.27 1.88 -19.21
N GLY A 9 -23.35 2.59 -18.85
CA GLY A 9 -24.65 2.52 -19.53
C GLY A 9 -25.61 1.45 -19.02
N LEU A 10 -25.24 0.68 -17.99
CA LEU A 10 -26.14 -0.27 -17.35
C LEU A 10 -27.08 0.40 -16.35
N LEU A 11 -28.25 -0.20 -16.13
CA LEU A 11 -29.19 0.24 -15.10
C LEU A 11 -28.61 0.01 -13.70
N PRO A 12 -28.90 0.87 -12.71
CA PRO A 12 -28.59 0.60 -11.31
C PRO A 12 -29.16 -0.77 -10.88
N GLY A 13 -28.37 -1.55 -10.14
CA GLY A 13 -28.67 -2.92 -9.72
C GLY A 13 -28.17 -4.00 -10.70
N SER A 14 -27.48 -3.62 -11.79
CA SER A 14 -26.94 -4.59 -12.75
C SER A 14 -25.70 -5.29 -12.20
N VAL A 15 -25.85 -6.53 -11.77
CA VAL A 15 -24.74 -7.37 -11.27
C VAL A 15 -23.85 -7.80 -12.44
N VAL A 16 -22.66 -7.22 -12.52
CA VAL A 16 -21.63 -7.52 -13.53
C VAL A 16 -20.27 -7.56 -12.84
N TYR A 17 -19.54 -8.65 -13.05
CA TYR A 17 -18.18 -8.78 -12.52
C TYR A 17 -17.19 -7.89 -13.29
N THR A 18 -16.51 -7.00 -12.58
CA THR A 18 -15.56 -6.01 -13.13
C THR A 18 -14.09 -6.31 -12.78
N GLY A 19 -13.80 -7.40 -12.07
CA GLY A 19 -12.43 -7.82 -11.78
C GLY A 19 -11.75 -8.59 -12.91
N GLU A 20 -10.52 -8.99 -12.64
CA GLU A 20 -9.83 -10.00 -13.45
C GLU A 20 -10.48 -11.36 -13.22
N ASN A 21 -10.63 -12.19 -14.26
CA ASN A 21 -11.30 -13.48 -14.12
C ASN A 21 -10.26 -14.60 -14.03
N PRO A 22 -9.75 -14.91 -12.82
CA PRO A 22 -8.87 -16.04 -12.65
C PRO A 22 -9.67 -17.35 -12.75
N ASN A 23 -9.03 -18.37 -13.30
CA ASN A 23 -9.63 -19.67 -13.54
C ASN A 23 -9.59 -20.53 -12.26
N TYR A 24 -10.16 -20.01 -11.17
CA TYR A 24 -10.25 -20.72 -9.88
C TYR A 24 -11.53 -21.54 -9.78
N ASN A 25 -11.46 -22.62 -8.99
CA ASN A 25 -12.65 -23.39 -8.64
C ASN A 25 -13.49 -22.57 -7.66
N ILE A 26 -14.73 -22.30 -8.04
CA ILE A 26 -15.68 -21.54 -7.22
C ILE A 26 -16.28 -22.49 -6.20
N THR A 27 -16.15 -22.15 -4.93
CA THR A 27 -16.59 -22.99 -3.80
C THR A 27 -17.50 -22.22 -2.86
N VAL A 28 -18.47 -22.94 -2.30
CA VAL A 28 -19.32 -22.44 -1.22
C VAL A 28 -19.12 -23.31 0.00
N THR A 29 -18.47 -22.76 1.02
CA THR A 29 -18.23 -23.44 2.29
C THR A 29 -19.25 -22.97 3.32
N VAL A 30 -20.06 -23.88 3.82
CA VAL A 30 -21.05 -23.61 4.88
C VAL A 30 -20.59 -24.24 6.18
N ILE A 31 -20.45 -23.42 7.22
CA ILE A 31 -20.02 -23.79 8.55
C ILE A 31 -21.17 -23.52 9.52
N TYR A 32 -21.73 -24.61 10.05
CA TYR A 32 -22.70 -24.56 11.13
C TYR A 32 -21.95 -24.68 12.45
N TYR A 33 -22.17 -23.76 13.38
CA TYR A 33 -21.50 -23.81 14.66
C TYR A 33 -22.38 -23.34 15.82
N SER A 34 -22.16 -23.98 16.96
CA SER A 34 -22.67 -23.58 18.27
C SER A 34 -21.66 -24.02 19.33
N LYS A 35 -21.97 -23.76 20.61
CA LYS A 35 -21.09 -24.15 21.72
C LYS A 35 -20.75 -25.65 21.74
N THR A 36 -21.63 -26.51 21.22
CA THR A 36 -21.50 -27.98 21.28
C THR A 36 -21.48 -28.66 19.92
N PHE A 37 -21.76 -27.92 18.85
CA PHE A 37 -21.90 -28.49 17.51
C PHE A 37 -21.02 -27.74 16.52
N HIS A 38 -20.39 -28.48 15.61
CA HIS A 38 -19.69 -27.94 14.47
C HIS A 38 -19.86 -28.86 13.27
N LYS A 39 -20.18 -28.30 12.11
CA LYS A 39 -20.24 -29.02 10.83
C LYS A 39 -19.80 -28.10 9.70
N ARG A 40 -18.81 -28.54 8.91
CA ARG A 40 -18.39 -27.87 7.67
C ARG A 40 -18.87 -28.70 6.47
N VAL A 41 -19.50 -28.04 5.50
CA VAL A 41 -19.91 -28.62 4.22
C VAL A 41 -19.37 -27.74 3.10
N VAL A 42 -18.81 -28.35 2.06
CA VAL A 42 -18.28 -27.63 0.90
C VAL A 42 -19.10 -28.04 -0.32
N PHE A 43 -19.59 -27.06 -1.06
CA PHE A 43 -20.33 -27.23 -2.31
C PHE A 43 -19.53 -26.62 -3.46
N SER A 44 -19.62 -27.24 -4.64
CA SER A 44 -19.14 -26.63 -5.88
C SER A 44 -20.18 -25.64 -6.39
N ALA A 45 -19.78 -24.68 -7.25
CA ALA A 45 -20.71 -23.68 -7.78
C ALA A 45 -21.94 -24.26 -8.52
N ASP A 46 -21.77 -25.39 -9.20
CA ASP A 46 -22.83 -26.08 -9.95
C ASP A 46 -23.75 -26.94 -9.08
N ASP A 47 -23.37 -27.19 -7.83
CA ASP A 47 -24.15 -28.03 -6.94
C ASP A 47 -25.43 -27.33 -6.48
N LYS A 48 -26.45 -28.11 -6.14
CA LYS A 48 -27.61 -27.57 -5.43
C LYS A 48 -27.19 -27.23 -4.01
N ILE A 49 -26.97 -25.94 -3.76
CA ILE A 49 -26.64 -25.41 -2.44
C ILE A 49 -27.87 -25.56 -1.53
N ASP A 50 -27.81 -26.51 -0.61
CA ASP A 50 -28.86 -26.80 0.36
C ASP A 50 -28.40 -26.35 1.74
N ILE A 51 -28.95 -25.23 2.21
CA ILE A 51 -28.59 -24.61 3.48
C ILE A 51 -29.76 -24.79 4.43
N ASP A 52 -29.52 -25.52 5.51
CA ASP A 52 -30.46 -25.65 6.62
C ASP A 52 -30.57 -24.32 7.38
N LEU A 53 -31.55 -23.50 7.00
CA LEU A 53 -31.86 -22.22 7.65
C LEU A 53 -32.64 -22.41 8.97
N GLU A 54 -33.12 -23.62 9.26
CA GLU A 54 -33.82 -23.94 10.52
C GLU A 54 -32.84 -24.36 11.63
N PHE A 55 -31.54 -24.42 11.33
CA PHE A 55 -30.50 -24.74 12.30
C PHE A 55 -30.50 -23.77 13.50
N ASP A 56 -30.70 -24.33 14.70
CA ASP A 56 -30.62 -23.61 15.97
C ASP A 56 -29.16 -23.40 16.40
N GLY A 57 -28.53 -22.38 15.82
CA GLY A 57 -27.15 -21.99 16.08
C GLY A 57 -26.69 -20.87 15.15
N ASN A 58 -25.39 -20.79 14.86
CA ASN A 58 -24.84 -19.81 13.93
C ASN A 58 -24.44 -20.46 12.62
N ILE A 59 -24.56 -19.72 11.51
CA ILE A 59 -24.20 -20.18 10.18
C ILE A 59 -23.23 -19.20 9.56
N TRP A 60 -22.05 -19.68 9.16
CA TRP A 60 -21.12 -18.92 8.33
C TRP A 60 -21.05 -19.53 6.93
N ILE A 61 -21.36 -18.73 5.92
CA ILE A 61 -21.34 -19.12 4.50
C ILE A 61 -20.21 -18.34 3.83
N ASN A 62 -19.14 -19.03 3.44
CA ASN A 62 -18.02 -18.49 2.69
C ASN A 62 -18.16 -18.81 1.19
N ILE A 63 -18.12 -17.81 0.34
CA ILE A 63 -18.25 -17.94 -1.11
C ILE A 63 -16.95 -17.45 -1.74
N ASP A 64 -16.19 -18.38 -2.31
CA ASP A 64 -14.95 -18.12 -3.03
C ASP A 64 -15.27 -18.03 -4.53
N GLY A 65 -15.02 -16.88 -5.16
CA GLY A 65 -15.24 -16.67 -6.60
C GLY A 65 -16.48 -15.84 -6.92
N ILE A 66 -16.42 -14.52 -6.67
CA ILE A 66 -17.46 -13.56 -7.10
C ILE A 66 -17.55 -13.34 -8.63
N ASN A 67 -16.72 -14.03 -9.41
CA ASN A 67 -16.80 -14.05 -10.87
C ASN A 67 -18.04 -14.80 -11.39
N ASP A 68 -18.61 -15.75 -10.63
CA ASP A 68 -19.92 -16.36 -10.95
C ASP A 68 -21.09 -15.47 -10.48
N VAL A 69 -21.45 -14.54 -11.36
CA VAL A 69 -22.64 -13.68 -11.20
C VAL A 69 -23.94 -14.48 -11.03
N GLY A 70 -24.02 -15.68 -11.61
CA GLY A 70 -25.16 -16.57 -11.46
C GLY A 70 -25.31 -17.04 -10.01
N LEU A 71 -24.21 -17.48 -9.40
CA LEU A 71 -24.15 -17.87 -7.99
C LEU A 71 -24.52 -16.71 -7.07
N ILE A 72 -23.92 -15.53 -7.29
CA ILE A 72 -24.24 -14.32 -6.50
C ILE A 72 -25.74 -14.02 -6.54
N LYS A 73 -26.37 -14.09 -7.72
CA LYS A 73 -27.82 -13.88 -7.86
C LYS A 73 -28.65 -14.97 -7.18
N ARG A 74 -28.20 -16.23 -7.17
CA ARG A 74 -28.88 -17.34 -6.46
C ARG A 74 -28.86 -17.09 -4.95
N ILE A 75 -27.69 -16.81 -4.39
CA ILE A 75 -27.51 -16.48 -2.96
C ILE A 75 -28.32 -15.23 -2.61
N GLY A 76 -28.27 -14.20 -3.46
CA GLY A 76 -29.06 -12.98 -3.27
C GLY A 76 -30.56 -13.23 -3.15
N LYS A 77 -31.11 -14.16 -3.95
CA LYS A 77 -32.52 -14.55 -3.84
C LYS A 77 -32.83 -15.33 -2.56
N ILE A 78 -31.95 -16.25 -2.14
CA ILE A 78 -32.15 -17.06 -0.93
C ILE A 78 -32.22 -16.17 0.32
N PHE A 79 -31.30 -15.20 0.41
CA PHE A 79 -31.18 -14.33 1.59
C PHE A 79 -31.91 -12.98 1.47
N ASN A 80 -32.60 -12.75 0.35
CA ASN A 80 -33.29 -11.50 0.02
C ASN A 80 -32.37 -10.26 0.07
N ILE A 81 -31.20 -10.38 -0.56
CA ILE A 81 -30.21 -9.31 -0.69
C ILE A 81 -30.61 -8.42 -1.87
N ASP A 82 -30.64 -7.10 -1.65
CA ASP A 82 -31.08 -6.14 -2.66
C ASP A 82 -30.07 -6.05 -3.83
N SER A 83 -30.57 -5.64 -5.00
CA SER A 83 -29.76 -5.62 -6.22
C SER A 83 -28.57 -4.67 -6.17
N LEU A 84 -28.63 -3.59 -5.36
CA LEU A 84 -27.51 -2.66 -5.22
C LEU A 84 -26.38 -3.29 -4.41
N SER A 85 -26.72 -4.02 -3.35
CA SER A 85 -25.74 -4.81 -2.59
C SER A 85 -25.09 -5.90 -3.45
N LEU A 86 -25.86 -6.62 -4.28
CA LEU A 86 -25.30 -7.63 -5.19
C LEU A 86 -24.40 -6.99 -6.28
N GLU A 87 -24.78 -5.83 -6.78
CA GLU A 87 -23.96 -5.05 -7.71
C GLU A 87 -22.63 -4.64 -7.09
N ASP A 88 -22.64 -4.20 -5.83
CA ASP A 88 -21.44 -3.83 -5.09
C ASP A 88 -20.54 -5.04 -4.80
N ILE A 89 -21.13 -6.20 -4.45
CA ILE A 89 -20.40 -7.46 -4.24
C ILE A 89 -19.66 -7.86 -5.51
N ALA A 90 -20.31 -7.78 -6.68
CA ALA A 90 -19.71 -8.15 -7.95
C ALA A 90 -18.71 -7.11 -8.49
N ASN A 91 -18.49 -5.99 -7.79
CA ASN A 91 -17.59 -4.93 -8.22
C ASN A 91 -16.34 -4.83 -7.32
N PRO A 92 -15.23 -5.51 -7.68
CA PRO A 92 -13.95 -5.45 -6.96
C PRO A 92 -13.36 -4.05 -6.75
N GLU A 93 -13.78 -3.04 -7.49
CA GLU A 93 -13.27 -1.67 -7.32
C GLU A 93 -14.05 -0.86 -6.28
N GLN A 94 -15.03 -1.47 -5.60
CA GLN A 94 -15.86 -0.76 -4.65
C GLN A 94 -15.04 -0.29 -3.44
N ARG A 95 -15.32 0.94 -3.00
CA ARG A 95 -14.72 1.53 -1.78
C ARG A 95 -15.15 0.73 -0.56
N VAL A 96 -14.23 0.58 0.39
CA VAL A 96 -14.53 0.11 1.75
C VAL A 96 -15.66 0.92 2.36
N LYS A 97 -16.71 0.24 2.83
CA LYS A 97 -17.91 0.88 3.39
C LYS A 97 -18.72 -0.08 4.24
N ILE A 98 -19.68 0.49 4.96
CA ILE A 98 -20.72 -0.24 5.68
C ILE A 98 -22.07 0.41 5.38
N ASP A 99 -23.03 -0.40 4.95
CA ASP A 99 -24.40 0.00 4.65
C ASP A 99 -25.37 -0.80 5.52
N ASP A 100 -26.27 -0.12 6.22
CA ASP A 100 -27.41 -0.74 6.91
C ASP A 100 -28.58 -0.78 5.92
N ARG A 101 -29.15 -1.97 5.69
CA ARG A 101 -30.21 -2.24 4.70
C ARG A 101 -31.52 -2.64 5.36
N ASP A 102 -31.72 -2.24 6.62
CA ASP A 102 -32.85 -2.55 7.51
C ASP A 102 -32.98 -4.03 7.91
N SER A 103 -32.71 -4.94 6.98
CA SER A 103 -32.82 -6.40 7.15
C SER A 103 -31.47 -7.12 7.23
N TYR A 104 -30.38 -6.43 6.92
CA TYR A 104 -29.01 -6.92 7.03
C TYR A 104 -28.03 -5.74 7.03
N ILE A 105 -26.82 -5.96 7.52
CA ILE A 105 -25.68 -5.08 7.29
C ILE A 105 -24.85 -5.64 6.13
N HIS A 106 -24.44 -4.77 5.22
CA HIS A 106 -23.42 -5.07 4.20
C HIS A 106 -22.15 -4.28 4.49
N ILE A 107 -21.04 -4.99 4.67
CA ILE A 107 -19.70 -4.44 4.89
C ILE A 107 -18.83 -4.83 3.70
N ILE A 108 -18.04 -3.89 3.18
CA ILE A 108 -17.04 -4.14 2.14
C ILE A 108 -15.69 -3.74 2.70
N LEU A 109 -14.73 -4.65 2.64
CA LEU A 109 -13.35 -4.49 3.07
C LEU A 109 -12.39 -4.91 1.94
N LYS A 110 -11.11 -4.60 2.10
CA LYS A 110 -10.05 -5.04 1.18
C LYS A 110 -9.06 -5.91 1.94
N MET A 111 -8.90 -7.16 1.54
CA MET A 111 -7.74 -7.92 1.98
C MET A 111 -6.54 -7.40 1.19
N LEU A 112 -5.50 -6.96 1.88
CA LEU A 112 -4.27 -6.48 1.26
C LEU A 112 -3.19 -7.56 1.41
N GLN A 113 -2.36 -7.71 0.40
CA GLN A 113 -1.22 -8.61 0.41
C GLN A 113 -0.04 -7.91 -0.27
N MET A 114 1.15 -8.08 0.28
CA MET A 114 2.38 -7.62 -0.37
C MET A 114 3.10 -8.82 -0.98
N GLU A 115 3.43 -8.73 -2.27
CA GLU A 115 4.24 -9.74 -2.94
C GLU A 115 5.69 -9.64 -2.43
N LEU A 116 6.26 -10.77 -1.96
CA LEU A 116 7.57 -10.77 -1.30
C LEU A 116 8.72 -10.34 -2.23
N LEU A 117 8.62 -10.68 -3.51
CA LEU A 117 9.68 -10.43 -4.49
C LEU A 117 9.55 -9.07 -5.16
N THR A 118 8.35 -8.67 -5.56
CA THR A 118 8.15 -7.41 -6.30
C THR A 118 7.82 -6.25 -5.38
N LYS A 119 7.45 -6.51 -4.12
CA LYS A 119 6.95 -5.51 -3.15
C LYS A 119 5.69 -4.77 -3.63
N ASP A 120 5.03 -5.30 -4.64
CA ASP A 120 3.75 -4.79 -5.12
C ASP A 120 2.64 -5.12 -4.12
N VAL A 121 1.76 -4.14 -3.94
CA VAL A 121 0.55 -4.31 -3.12
C VAL A 121 -0.56 -4.87 -4.00
N GLN A 122 -0.94 -6.11 -3.72
CA GLN A 122 -2.15 -6.73 -4.24
C GLN A 122 -3.31 -6.54 -3.26
N TYR A 123 -4.53 -6.55 -3.79
CA TYR A 123 -5.72 -6.41 -2.97
C TYR A 123 -6.87 -7.23 -3.54
N GLU A 124 -7.74 -7.66 -2.64
CA GLU A 124 -8.93 -8.42 -2.94
C GLU A 124 -10.13 -7.85 -2.18
N GLN A 125 -11.29 -7.77 -2.83
CA GLN A 125 -12.53 -7.41 -2.15
C GLN A 125 -13.04 -8.56 -1.27
N MET A 126 -13.34 -8.23 -0.01
CA MET A 126 -14.16 -9.08 0.84
C MET A 126 -15.46 -8.35 1.19
N SER A 127 -16.59 -8.95 0.84
CA SER A 127 -17.91 -8.47 1.26
C SER A 127 -18.47 -9.36 2.37
N LEU A 128 -18.99 -8.75 3.43
CA LEU A 128 -19.65 -9.43 4.54
C LEU A 128 -21.12 -8.99 4.59
N ILE A 129 -22.02 -9.95 4.68
CA ILE A 129 -23.44 -9.73 4.97
C ILE A 129 -23.78 -10.37 6.31
N ILE A 130 -24.23 -9.56 7.25
CA ILE A 130 -24.67 -10.01 8.57
C ILE A 130 -26.19 -9.89 8.62
N LYS A 131 -26.84 -11.03 8.85
CA LYS A 131 -28.30 -11.14 8.94
C LYS A 131 -28.67 -12.16 10.00
N ASP A 132 -29.33 -11.73 11.07
CA ASP A 132 -29.73 -12.59 12.18
C ASP A 132 -28.54 -13.40 12.73
N ASN A 133 -28.62 -14.74 12.71
CA ASN A 133 -27.58 -15.69 13.10
C ASN A 133 -26.72 -16.17 11.91
N ILE A 134 -26.73 -15.44 10.80
CA ILE A 134 -26.06 -15.82 9.55
C ILE A 134 -25.04 -14.75 9.16
N LEU A 135 -23.83 -15.20 8.86
CA LEU A 135 -22.78 -14.41 8.24
C LEU A 135 -22.48 -14.99 6.86
N ILE A 136 -22.54 -14.15 5.82
CA ILE A 136 -22.17 -14.51 4.46
C ILE A 136 -20.94 -13.70 4.07
N THR A 137 -19.89 -14.37 3.63
CA THR A 137 -18.65 -13.76 3.14
C THR A 137 -18.48 -14.06 1.66
N PHE A 138 -18.16 -13.05 0.87
CA PHE A 138 -17.87 -13.17 -0.56
C PHE A 138 -16.43 -12.73 -0.82
N GLN A 139 -15.68 -13.58 -1.51
CA GLN A 139 -14.27 -13.42 -1.85
C GLN A 139 -14.05 -13.59 -3.35
N GLU A 140 -13.02 -12.96 -3.90
CA GLU A 140 -12.60 -13.11 -5.29
C GLU A 140 -11.83 -14.41 -5.51
N THR A 141 -10.99 -14.78 -4.56
CA THR A 141 -10.09 -15.93 -4.65
C THR A 141 -10.22 -16.82 -3.42
N PRO A 142 -9.80 -18.10 -3.50
CA PRO A 142 -9.87 -19.01 -2.35
C PRO A 142 -8.73 -18.79 -1.33
N TYR A 143 -7.85 -17.81 -1.56
CA TYR A 143 -6.72 -17.52 -0.68
C TYR A 143 -7.14 -16.47 0.34
N ASP A 144 -7.09 -16.82 1.62
CA ASP A 144 -7.43 -15.89 2.69
C ASP A 144 -6.67 -16.07 3.99
N LEU A 145 -6.90 -15.14 4.90
CA LEU A 145 -6.27 -15.05 6.21
C LEU A 145 -7.02 -15.84 7.30
N PHE A 146 -8.07 -16.59 6.93
CA PHE A 146 -9.11 -17.04 7.87
C PHE A 146 -9.02 -18.52 8.25
N GLU A 147 -8.03 -19.27 7.76
CA GLU A 147 -7.89 -20.69 8.11
C GLU A 147 -7.68 -20.92 9.62
N SER A 148 -7.00 -19.99 10.30
CA SER A 148 -6.86 -20.03 11.76
C SER A 148 -8.20 -19.84 12.48
N ILE A 149 -9.10 -19.02 11.93
CA ILE A 149 -10.45 -18.76 12.47
C ILE A 149 -11.33 -19.99 12.25
N ARG A 150 -11.29 -20.55 11.04
CA ARG A 150 -11.93 -21.83 10.67
C ARG A 150 -11.54 -22.96 11.62
N SER A 151 -10.24 -23.11 11.89
CA SER A 151 -9.71 -24.09 12.85
C SER A 151 -10.16 -23.83 14.29
N ARG A 152 -10.32 -22.57 14.70
CA ARG A 152 -10.81 -22.21 16.04
C ARG A 152 -12.30 -22.53 16.21
N LEU A 153 -13.11 -22.41 15.16
CA LEU A 153 -14.53 -22.78 15.17
C LEU A 153 -14.75 -24.29 15.33
N GLU A 154 -13.84 -25.11 14.78
CA GLU A 154 -13.87 -26.57 14.94
C GLU A 154 -13.67 -27.03 16.39
N ASN A 155 -13.01 -26.21 17.21
CA ASN A 155 -12.73 -26.53 18.60
C ASN A 155 -13.77 -25.92 19.54
N PRO A 156 -14.66 -26.72 20.16
CA PRO A 156 -15.75 -26.22 21.00
C PRO A 156 -15.28 -25.49 22.27
N ARG A 157 -14.00 -25.65 22.66
CA ARG A 157 -13.44 -25.00 23.84
C ARG A 157 -13.07 -23.54 23.59
N THR A 158 -13.06 -23.09 22.34
CA THR A 158 -12.71 -21.70 22.03
C THR A 158 -13.86 -20.77 22.35
N LYS A 159 -13.52 -19.53 22.74
CA LYS A 159 -14.50 -18.46 22.94
C LYS A 159 -15.33 -18.19 21.67
N LEU A 160 -14.71 -18.36 20.50
CA LEU A 160 -15.34 -18.13 19.20
C LEU A 160 -16.51 -19.10 18.95
N ALA A 161 -16.34 -20.40 19.23
CA ALA A 161 -17.41 -21.38 19.07
C ALA A 161 -18.63 -21.11 19.98
N SER A 162 -18.44 -20.36 21.06
CA SER A 162 -19.51 -20.02 22.03
C SER A 162 -20.16 -18.65 21.79
N LYS A 163 -19.72 -17.89 20.78
CA LYS A 163 -20.22 -16.55 20.46
C LYS A 163 -21.06 -16.57 19.19
N ASP A 164 -21.79 -15.48 18.96
CA ASP A 164 -22.67 -15.29 17.80
C ASP A 164 -21.90 -14.92 16.52
N VAL A 165 -22.63 -14.69 15.43
CA VAL A 165 -22.05 -14.24 14.16
C VAL A 165 -21.47 -12.83 14.21
N SER A 166 -21.93 -11.97 15.13
CA SER A 166 -21.41 -10.62 15.30
C SER A 166 -19.96 -10.65 15.80
N TYR A 167 -19.65 -11.57 16.71
CA TYR A 167 -18.28 -11.81 17.15
C TYR A 167 -17.40 -12.40 16.04
N LEU A 168 -17.92 -13.33 15.24
CA LEU A 168 -17.20 -13.86 14.08
C LEU A 168 -16.88 -12.77 13.06
N ALA A 169 -17.86 -11.92 12.73
CA ALA A 169 -17.67 -10.77 11.85
C ALA A 169 -16.59 -9.83 12.40
N TYR A 170 -16.63 -9.50 13.70
CA TYR A 170 -15.57 -8.73 14.35
C TYR A 170 -14.19 -9.36 14.14
N ILE A 171 -14.01 -10.66 14.42
CA ILE A 171 -12.69 -11.31 14.26
C ILE A 171 -12.21 -11.26 12.80
N LEU A 172 -13.10 -11.44 11.82
CA LEU A 172 -12.72 -11.33 10.41
C LEU A 172 -12.22 -9.92 10.08
N ILE A 173 -12.95 -8.88 10.53
CA ILE A 173 -12.56 -7.49 10.32
C ILE A 173 -11.24 -7.17 11.04
N ASP A 174 -11.10 -7.61 12.28
CA ASP A 174 -9.91 -7.45 13.13
C ASP A 174 -8.68 -8.09 12.47
N THR A 175 -8.81 -9.33 11.99
CA THR A 175 -7.73 -10.03 11.28
C THR A 175 -7.30 -9.29 10.01
N ILE A 176 -8.24 -8.69 9.28
CA ILE A 176 -7.94 -7.86 8.10
C ILE A 176 -7.21 -6.58 8.51
N VAL A 177 -7.67 -5.91 9.57
CA VAL A 177 -7.07 -4.66 10.08
C VAL A 177 -5.65 -4.90 10.61
N ASP A 178 -5.45 -5.97 11.38
CA ASP A 178 -4.14 -6.37 11.90
C ASP A 178 -3.17 -6.69 10.76
N ASN A 179 -3.63 -7.34 9.70
CA ASN A 179 -2.81 -7.60 8.52
C ASN A 179 -2.36 -6.31 7.81
N TYR A 180 -3.10 -5.21 7.91
CA TYR A 180 -2.60 -3.93 7.40
C TYR A 180 -1.40 -3.42 8.18
N LEU A 181 -1.34 -3.61 9.50
CA LEU A 181 -0.17 -3.21 10.29
C LEU A 181 1.07 -3.95 9.80
N LEU A 182 0.97 -5.26 9.57
CA LEU A 182 2.09 -6.05 9.02
C LEU A 182 2.59 -5.51 7.68
N ILE A 183 1.68 -5.08 6.81
CA ILE A 183 2.04 -4.50 5.51
C ILE A 183 2.67 -3.11 5.67
N LEU A 184 2.15 -2.30 6.59
CA LEU A 184 2.70 -0.97 6.86
C LEU A 184 4.10 -1.04 7.47
N ASP A 185 4.39 -2.03 8.32
CA ASP A 185 5.73 -2.27 8.88
C ASP A 185 6.76 -2.61 7.78
N GLU A 186 6.35 -3.42 6.78
CA GLU A 186 7.21 -3.71 5.61
C GLU A 186 7.46 -2.47 4.76
N VAL A 187 6.43 -1.64 4.55
CA VAL A 187 6.57 -0.35 3.85
C VAL A 187 7.48 0.60 4.60
N GLU A 188 7.38 0.65 5.93
CA GLU A 188 8.26 1.47 6.76
C GLU A 188 9.72 1.04 6.61
N THR A 189 9.97 -0.27 6.64
CA THR A 189 11.31 -0.85 6.40
C THR A 189 11.83 -0.46 5.01
N GLU A 190 10.99 -0.50 3.97
CA GLU A 190 11.38 -0.09 2.62
C GLU A 190 11.71 1.42 2.52
N ILE A 191 10.95 2.27 3.22
CA ILE A 191 11.27 3.71 3.34
C ILE A 191 12.64 3.90 3.98
N ASP A 192 12.91 3.22 5.09
CA ASP A 192 14.18 3.32 5.83
C ASP A 192 15.38 2.87 4.97
N ASP A 193 15.22 1.78 4.21
CA ASP A 193 16.24 1.27 3.30
C ASP A 193 16.57 2.27 2.17
N ILE A 194 15.53 2.86 1.55
CA ILE A 194 15.72 3.90 0.53
C ILE A 194 16.35 5.16 1.13
N GLU A 195 15.93 5.58 2.32
CA GLU A 195 16.48 6.73 3.02
C GLU A 195 17.99 6.59 3.23
N ASN A 196 18.41 5.45 3.78
CA ASN A 196 19.82 5.14 4.02
C ASN A 196 20.63 5.13 2.71
N LYS A 197 20.09 4.50 1.65
CA LYS A 197 20.74 4.47 0.33
C LYS A 197 20.95 5.87 -0.25
N LEU A 198 19.93 6.74 -0.18
CA LEU A 198 20.01 8.11 -0.70
C LEU A 198 21.08 8.94 0.00
N VAL A 199 21.26 8.76 1.31
CA VAL A 199 22.26 9.48 2.11
C VAL A 199 23.68 9.06 1.72
N GLU A 200 23.89 7.78 1.37
CA GLU A 200 25.19 7.28 0.90
C GLU A 200 25.51 7.72 -0.52
N SER A 201 24.58 7.50 -1.46
CA SER A 201 24.71 7.90 -2.86
C SER A 201 23.36 7.92 -3.56
N ALA A 202 22.95 9.09 -4.06
CA ALA A 202 21.72 9.24 -4.84
C ALA A 202 21.99 9.08 -6.34
N ASP A 203 21.31 8.12 -6.96
CA ASP A 203 21.34 7.85 -8.40
C ASP A 203 19.96 8.01 -9.05
N ARG A 204 19.92 8.11 -10.39
CA ARG A 204 18.65 8.32 -11.12
C ARG A 204 17.61 7.22 -10.91
N GLU A 205 18.06 5.98 -10.71
CA GLU A 205 17.18 4.82 -10.48
C GLU A 205 16.42 4.93 -9.14
N ASP A 206 16.98 5.65 -8.16
CA ASP A 206 16.34 5.81 -6.85
C ASP A 206 15.04 6.60 -6.93
N LEU A 207 14.94 7.56 -7.86
CA LEU A 207 13.70 8.30 -8.08
C LEU A 207 12.57 7.38 -8.56
N GLU A 208 12.87 6.41 -9.43
CA GLU A 208 11.86 5.46 -9.91
C GLU A 208 11.37 4.59 -8.77
N ASN A 209 12.27 4.09 -7.91
CA ASN A 209 11.92 3.31 -6.73
C ASN A 209 11.06 4.10 -5.73
N ILE A 210 11.42 5.36 -5.43
CA ILE A 210 10.63 6.24 -4.55
C ILE A 210 9.23 6.49 -5.13
N LEU A 211 9.12 6.67 -6.45
CA LEU A 211 7.83 6.88 -7.11
C LEU A 211 6.95 5.62 -7.08
N THR A 212 7.52 4.44 -7.28
CA THR A 212 6.81 3.16 -7.15
C THR A 212 6.31 2.95 -5.73
N LEU A 213 7.16 3.14 -4.72
CA LEU A 213 6.79 3.07 -3.31
C LEU A 213 5.66 4.06 -2.97
N LYS A 214 5.76 5.30 -3.46
CA LYS A 214 4.70 6.30 -3.28
C LYS A 214 3.37 5.90 -3.92
N GLN A 215 3.40 5.23 -5.07
CA GLN A 215 2.18 4.68 -5.70
C GLN A 215 1.58 3.55 -4.85
N ASN A 216 2.40 2.64 -4.34
CA ASN A 216 1.96 1.55 -3.46
C ASN A 216 1.33 2.10 -2.17
N ILE A 217 1.96 3.09 -1.51
CA ILE A 217 1.41 3.76 -0.33
C ILE A 217 0.08 4.46 -0.65
N ALA A 218 -0.04 5.09 -1.82
CA ALA A 218 -1.30 5.72 -2.22
C ALA A 218 -2.44 4.70 -2.38
N ILE A 219 -2.15 3.49 -2.88
CA ILE A 219 -3.11 2.38 -2.95
C ILE A 219 -3.51 1.93 -1.55
N LEU A 220 -2.54 1.71 -0.65
CA LEU A 220 -2.80 1.37 0.75
C LEU A 220 -3.70 2.42 1.41
N LYS A 221 -3.35 3.70 1.28
CA LYS A 221 -4.11 4.82 1.83
C LYS A 221 -5.54 4.87 1.29
N LYS A 222 -5.75 4.60 0.00
CA LYS A 222 -7.09 4.55 -0.62
C LYS A 222 -8.01 3.54 0.08
N PHE A 223 -7.48 2.38 0.48
CA PHE A 223 -8.26 1.31 1.10
C PHE A 223 -8.33 1.37 2.63
N ILE A 224 -7.27 1.86 3.27
CA ILE A 224 -7.19 2.02 4.73
C ILE A 224 -7.99 3.22 5.21
N SER A 225 -7.95 4.37 4.51
CA SER A 225 -8.58 5.61 5.00
C SER A 225 -10.07 5.48 5.36
N PRO A 226 -10.91 4.77 4.59
CA PRO A 226 -12.33 4.60 4.91
C PRO A 226 -12.61 3.71 6.12
N ILE A 227 -11.62 2.95 6.60
CA ILE A 227 -11.81 1.97 7.69
C ILE A 227 -12.18 2.68 8.99
N ARG A 228 -11.59 3.84 9.26
CA ARG A 228 -11.95 4.67 10.40
C ARG A 228 -13.44 5.02 10.41
N GLU A 229 -13.99 5.38 9.25
CA GLU A 229 -15.42 5.70 9.10
C GLU A 229 -16.29 4.44 9.30
N LEU A 230 -15.86 3.31 8.73
CA LEU A 230 -16.51 2.01 8.88
C LEU A 230 -16.60 1.58 10.34
N ILE A 231 -15.48 1.58 11.08
CA ILE A 231 -15.43 1.15 12.47
C ILE A 231 -16.18 2.12 13.38
N SER A 232 -16.05 3.43 13.15
CA SER A 232 -16.85 4.43 13.87
C SER A 232 -18.35 4.19 13.68
N LYS A 233 -18.78 3.81 12.45
CA LYS A 233 -20.17 3.47 12.17
C LYS A 233 -20.62 2.17 12.84
N LEU A 234 -19.74 1.16 12.97
CA LEU A 234 -20.04 -0.07 13.74
C LEU A 234 -20.38 0.21 15.22
N GLN A 235 -19.81 1.26 15.80
CA GLN A 235 -20.05 1.65 17.20
C GLN A 235 -21.33 2.47 17.41
N THR A 236 -22.06 2.81 16.34
CA THR A 236 -23.28 3.63 16.43
C THR A 236 -24.45 2.84 17.01
N ARG A 237 -25.40 3.54 17.63
CA ARG A 237 -26.60 2.92 18.20
C ARG A 237 -27.47 2.19 17.17
N SER A 238 -27.45 2.62 15.91
CA SER A 238 -28.18 1.93 14.83
C SER A 238 -27.67 0.50 14.59
N MET A 239 -26.41 0.22 14.94
CA MET A 239 -25.82 -1.10 14.74
C MET A 239 -26.07 -2.09 15.88
N LEU A 240 -26.73 -1.66 16.97
CA LEU A 240 -27.00 -2.52 18.14
C LEU A 240 -27.88 -3.74 17.84
N ASN A 241 -28.66 -3.69 16.75
CA ASN A 241 -29.46 -4.82 16.29
C ASN A 241 -28.60 -5.97 15.74
N TYR A 242 -27.36 -5.68 15.34
CA TYR A 242 -26.45 -6.63 14.72
C TYR A 242 -25.20 -6.88 15.58
N PHE A 243 -24.76 -5.87 16.33
CA PHE A 243 -23.65 -5.95 17.28
C PHE A 243 -24.18 -5.61 18.67
N HIS A 244 -24.43 -6.62 19.49
CA HIS A 244 -24.98 -6.46 20.84
C HIS A 244 -24.09 -5.61 21.76
N GLU A 245 -24.62 -5.13 22.89
CA GLU A 245 -23.86 -4.23 23.79
C GLU A 245 -22.56 -4.84 24.33
N ASP A 246 -22.49 -6.17 24.47
CA ASP A 246 -21.27 -6.88 24.88
C ASP A 246 -20.16 -6.82 23.83
N MET A 247 -20.48 -6.44 22.59
CA MET A 247 -19.51 -6.19 21.52
C MET A 247 -18.78 -4.85 21.63
N LYS A 248 -19.27 -3.92 22.47
CA LYS A 248 -18.68 -2.58 22.61
C LYS A 248 -17.20 -2.60 22.98
N TYR A 249 -16.78 -3.56 23.80
CA TYR A 249 -15.36 -3.72 24.17
C TYR A 249 -14.49 -4.10 22.95
N TYR A 250 -14.91 -5.11 22.19
CA TYR A 250 -14.17 -5.56 20.99
C TYR A 250 -14.17 -4.51 19.88
N LEU A 251 -15.30 -3.84 19.66
CA LEU A 251 -15.37 -2.75 18.68
C LEU A 251 -14.55 -1.52 19.12
N GLY A 252 -14.33 -1.34 20.42
CA GLY A 252 -13.42 -0.32 20.96
C GLY A 252 -11.97 -0.60 20.58
N ASP A 253 -11.52 -1.83 20.83
CA ASP A 253 -10.18 -2.31 20.45
C ASP A 253 -9.94 -2.21 18.94
N LEU A 254 -10.90 -2.68 18.13
CA LEU A 254 -10.86 -2.55 16.67
C LEU A 254 -10.75 -1.08 16.22
N ASN A 255 -11.42 -0.17 16.91
CA ASN A 255 -11.35 1.26 16.60
C ASN A 255 -9.98 1.84 16.90
N ASP A 256 -9.35 1.44 18.01
CA ASP A 256 -8.00 1.86 18.35
C ASP A 256 -7.01 1.35 17.29
N HIS A 257 -7.10 0.07 16.88
CA HIS A 257 -6.31 -0.47 15.78
C HIS A 257 -6.57 0.29 14.46
N GLY A 258 -7.83 0.58 14.14
CA GLY A 258 -8.22 1.33 12.94
C GLY A 258 -7.65 2.75 12.90
N ILE A 259 -7.54 3.42 14.06
CA ILE A 259 -6.88 4.73 14.18
C ILE A 259 -5.37 4.59 13.96
N ILE A 260 -4.73 3.60 14.57
CA ILE A 260 -3.28 3.36 14.42
C ILE A 260 -2.96 3.11 12.94
N VAL A 261 -3.66 2.20 12.26
CA VAL A 261 -3.43 1.91 10.84
C VAL A 261 -3.61 3.17 9.97
N PHE A 262 -4.62 3.99 10.26
CA PHE A 262 -4.87 5.25 9.56
C PHE A 262 -3.73 6.26 9.74
N ASP A 263 -3.30 6.48 10.98
CA ASP A 263 -2.25 7.44 11.29
C ASP A 263 -0.90 6.98 10.71
N THR A 264 -0.60 5.68 10.79
CA THR A 264 0.61 5.09 10.22
C THR A 264 0.66 5.25 8.70
N VAL A 265 -0.42 4.93 7.96
CA VAL A 265 -0.39 5.11 6.49
C VAL A 265 -0.29 6.58 6.08
N ASP A 266 -0.86 7.51 6.85
CA ASP A 266 -0.71 8.94 6.59
C ASP A 266 0.72 9.42 6.84
N MET A 267 1.34 8.96 7.93
CA MET A 267 2.75 9.20 8.25
C MET A 267 3.68 8.68 7.14
N LEU A 268 3.51 7.42 6.71
CA LEU A 268 4.35 6.82 5.67
C LEU A 268 4.20 7.55 4.33
N ASN A 269 3.01 8.00 3.98
CA ASN A 269 2.79 8.83 2.79
C ASN A 269 3.53 10.18 2.86
N ASN A 270 3.64 10.78 4.05
CA ASN A 270 4.40 11.99 4.26
C ASN A 270 5.91 11.71 4.17
N ARG A 271 6.41 10.66 4.83
CA ARG A 271 7.82 10.21 4.73
C ARG A 271 8.23 9.93 3.28
N ALA A 272 7.40 9.25 2.50
CA ALA A 272 7.66 9.02 1.07
C ALA A 272 7.75 10.33 0.26
N THR A 273 7.04 11.38 0.68
CA THR A 273 7.16 12.71 0.06
C THR A 273 8.44 13.41 0.49
N GLU A 274 8.88 13.23 1.73
CA GLU A 274 10.16 13.72 2.24
C GLU A 274 11.35 13.04 1.53
N LEU A 275 11.26 11.74 1.20
CA LEU A 275 12.27 11.04 0.40
C LEU A 275 12.52 11.70 -0.96
N ILE A 276 11.49 12.18 -1.64
CA ILE A 276 11.63 12.91 -2.91
C ILE A 276 12.44 14.21 -2.70
N GLN A 277 12.18 14.92 -1.60
CA GLN A 277 12.91 16.14 -1.25
C GLN A 277 14.37 15.85 -0.86
N LEU A 278 14.60 14.76 -0.12
CA LEU A 278 15.94 14.28 0.22
C LEU A 278 16.73 13.92 -1.04
N TYR A 279 16.13 13.16 -1.96
CA TYR A 279 16.73 12.83 -3.26
C TYR A 279 17.16 14.08 -4.02
N HIS A 280 16.27 15.07 -4.17
CA HIS A 280 16.61 16.33 -4.84
C HIS A 280 17.73 17.11 -4.14
N SER A 281 17.77 17.07 -2.80
CA SER A 281 18.81 17.70 -2.00
C SER A 281 20.17 17.03 -2.21
N MET A 282 20.21 15.69 -2.23
CA MET A 282 21.42 14.92 -2.46
C MET A 282 21.97 15.13 -3.87
N ILE A 283 21.13 15.04 -4.91
CA ILE A 283 21.53 15.34 -6.29
C ILE A 283 22.06 16.76 -6.42
N SER A 284 21.43 17.73 -5.76
CA SER A 284 21.91 19.12 -5.76
C SER A 284 23.26 19.27 -5.05
N ASN A 285 23.49 18.55 -3.96
CA ASN A 285 24.78 18.55 -3.27
C ASN A 285 25.88 17.96 -4.15
N THR A 286 25.64 16.80 -4.77
CA THR A 286 26.59 16.19 -5.73
C THR A 286 26.87 17.13 -6.90
N MET A 287 25.85 17.79 -7.45
CA MET A 287 26.03 18.79 -8.51
C MET A 287 26.89 19.97 -8.04
N ASN A 288 26.65 20.47 -6.82
CA ASN A 288 27.45 21.56 -6.24
C ASN A 288 28.91 21.14 -6.03
N GLU A 289 29.17 19.91 -5.60
CA GLU A 289 30.52 19.36 -5.47
C GLU A 289 31.23 19.25 -6.82
N VAL A 290 30.57 18.71 -7.85
CA VAL A 290 31.11 18.62 -9.21
C VAL A 290 31.41 20.01 -9.77
N MET A 291 30.49 20.96 -9.61
CA MET A 291 30.66 22.35 -10.06
C MET A 291 31.82 23.04 -9.34
N LYS A 292 31.99 22.79 -8.04
CA LYS A 292 33.10 23.29 -7.23
C LYS A 292 34.44 22.75 -7.73
N ILE A 293 34.53 21.44 -8.01
CA ILE A 293 35.74 20.82 -8.57
C ILE A 293 36.07 21.43 -9.93
N LEU A 294 35.09 21.55 -10.84
CA LEU A 294 35.30 22.15 -12.16
C LEU A 294 35.74 23.61 -12.06
N ALA A 295 35.18 24.39 -11.14
CA ALA A 295 35.56 25.77 -10.89
C ALA A 295 36.99 25.90 -10.35
N ILE A 296 37.40 25.02 -9.42
CA ILE A 296 38.77 24.98 -8.89
C ILE A 296 39.77 24.70 -10.03
N ILE A 297 39.51 23.66 -10.83
CA ILE A 297 40.35 23.31 -11.98
C ILE A 297 40.44 24.50 -12.94
N SER A 298 39.29 25.06 -13.34
CA SER A 298 39.24 26.18 -14.29
C SER A 298 39.98 27.42 -13.79
N THR A 299 39.83 27.76 -12.51
CA THR A 299 40.47 28.94 -11.91
C THR A 299 41.99 28.76 -11.80
N VAL A 300 42.48 27.53 -11.60
CA VAL A 300 43.91 27.23 -11.61
C VAL A 300 44.47 27.29 -13.03
N PHE A 301 43.79 26.72 -14.03
CA PHE A 301 44.31 26.61 -15.40
C PHE A 301 44.14 27.88 -16.24
N MET A 302 43.10 28.69 -16.02
CA MET A 302 42.83 29.87 -16.86
C MET A 302 43.96 30.90 -16.84
N PRO A 303 44.52 31.32 -15.69
CA PRO A 303 45.68 32.24 -15.66
C PRO A 303 46.94 31.62 -16.25
N LEU A 304 47.18 30.33 -16.01
CA LEU A 304 48.33 29.62 -16.58
C LEU A 304 48.26 29.56 -18.10
N SER A 305 47.09 29.20 -18.63
CA SER A 305 46.84 29.13 -20.07
C SER A 305 46.96 30.51 -20.71
N PHE A 306 46.55 31.57 -20.02
CA PHE A 306 46.77 32.94 -20.47
C PHE A 306 48.26 33.28 -20.57
N ILE A 307 49.07 32.95 -19.56
CA ILE A 307 50.52 33.21 -19.60
C ILE A 307 51.18 32.41 -20.73
N VAL A 308 50.86 31.11 -20.87
CA VAL A 308 51.37 30.29 -21.97
C VAL A 308 50.95 30.87 -23.32
N GLY A 309 49.69 31.27 -23.46
CA GLY A 309 49.14 31.88 -24.67
C GLY A 309 49.82 33.20 -25.02
N LEU A 310 50.07 34.06 -24.03
CA LEU A 310 50.76 35.35 -24.18
C LEU A 310 52.19 35.16 -24.73
N TYR A 311 52.96 34.22 -24.16
CA TYR A 311 54.30 33.88 -24.65
C TYR A 311 54.30 33.03 -25.93
N GLY A 312 53.15 32.49 -26.34
CA GLY A 312 52.95 31.80 -27.62
C GLY A 312 52.65 32.74 -28.79
N MET A 313 52.54 34.06 -28.55
CA MET A 313 52.27 35.04 -29.60
C MET A 313 53.53 35.40 -30.39
N ASN A 314 53.41 35.54 -31.70
CA ASN A 314 54.52 35.86 -32.61
C ASN A 314 54.79 37.38 -32.68
N PHE A 315 55.16 38.03 -31.57
CA PHE A 315 55.53 39.45 -31.57
C PHE A 315 57.05 39.66 -31.70
N GLU A 316 57.45 40.71 -32.42
CA GLU A 316 58.87 41.09 -32.58
C GLU A 316 59.49 41.72 -31.31
N TYR A 317 58.69 42.45 -30.53
CA TYR A 317 59.16 43.24 -29.39
C TYR A 317 58.73 42.64 -28.04
N MET A 318 59.34 41.50 -27.68
CA MET A 318 59.17 40.83 -26.38
C MET A 318 60.53 40.72 -25.67
N PRO A 319 60.94 41.75 -24.91
CA PRO A 319 62.28 41.81 -24.30
C PRO A 319 62.56 40.62 -23.36
N GLU A 320 61.53 40.02 -22.76
CA GLU A 320 61.60 38.91 -21.82
C GLU A 320 62.09 37.60 -22.46
N LEU A 321 61.82 37.39 -23.76
CA LEU A 321 62.20 36.18 -24.50
C LEU A 321 63.73 36.08 -24.73
N LYS A 322 64.42 37.22 -24.86
CA LYS A 322 65.87 37.26 -25.09
C LYS A 322 66.67 37.21 -23.78
N TRP A 323 66.00 37.25 -22.63
CA TRP A 323 66.65 37.24 -21.34
C TRP A 323 66.97 35.81 -20.87
N HIS A 324 68.22 35.57 -20.47
CA HIS A 324 68.74 34.23 -20.17
C HIS A 324 67.93 33.45 -19.12
N TYR A 325 67.31 34.15 -18.15
CA TYR A 325 66.51 33.54 -17.09
C TYR A 325 64.99 33.66 -17.30
N GLY A 326 64.52 34.26 -18.40
CA GLY A 326 63.09 34.55 -18.64
C GLY A 326 62.20 33.30 -18.62
N TYR A 327 62.68 32.19 -19.17
CA TYR A 327 61.98 30.90 -19.15
C TYR A 327 61.79 30.37 -17.71
N TYR A 328 62.87 30.32 -16.92
CA TYR A 328 62.84 29.78 -15.56
C TYR A 328 62.02 30.64 -14.61
N ILE A 329 62.07 31.97 -14.76
CA ILE A 329 61.27 32.91 -13.95
C ILE A 329 59.78 32.76 -14.26
N THR A 330 59.40 32.65 -15.53
CA THR A 330 58.01 32.41 -15.93
C THR A 330 57.49 31.08 -15.39
N LEU A 331 58.28 30.01 -15.47
CA LEU A 331 57.91 28.72 -14.88
C LEU A 331 57.75 28.81 -13.35
N GLY A 332 58.67 29.50 -12.67
CA GLY A 332 58.58 29.75 -11.22
C GLY A 332 57.33 30.55 -10.84
N LEU A 333 56.96 31.55 -11.64
CA LEU A 333 55.74 32.34 -11.45
C LEU A 333 54.48 31.49 -11.65
N MET A 334 54.43 30.64 -12.68
CA MET A 334 53.33 29.69 -12.91
C MET A 334 53.16 28.73 -11.73
N VAL A 335 54.25 28.11 -11.27
CA VAL A 335 54.23 27.22 -10.09
C VAL A 335 53.80 27.98 -8.83
N GLY A 336 54.31 29.19 -8.64
CA GLY A 336 53.92 30.07 -7.53
C GLY A 336 52.43 30.41 -7.54
N LEU A 337 51.85 30.69 -8.70
CA LEU A 337 50.41 30.92 -8.86
C LEU A 337 49.58 29.69 -8.48
N VAL A 338 49.98 28.49 -8.93
CA VAL A 338 49.30 27.24 -8.57
C VAL A 338 49.30 27.04 -7.05
N ILE A 339 50.48 27.17 -6.42
CA ILE A 339 50.61 27.00 -4.97
C ILE A 339 49.75 28.03 -4.23
N LEU A 340 49.77 29.30 -4.67
CA LEU A 340 48.97 30.37 -4.08
C LEU A 340 47.46 30.07 -4.17
N MET A 341 46.99 29.58 -5.33
CA MET A 341 45.60 29.20 -5.53
C MET A 341 45.19 27.99 -4.68
N ILE A 342 46.04 26.96 -4.57
CA ILE A 342 45.78 25.80 -3.72
C ILE A 342 45.66 26.23 -2.25
N ILE A 343 46.57 27.08 -1.76
CA ILE A 343 46.53 27.62 -0.40
C ILE A 343 45.24 28.42 -0.19
N TYR A 344 44.86 29.25 -1.16
CA TYR A 344 43.62 30.03 -1.12
C TYR A 344 42.37 29.13 -1.01
N PHE A 345 42.26 28.10 -1.86
CA PHE A 345 41.12 27.18 -1.85
C PHE A 345 41.06 26.34 -0.58
N LYS A 346 42.21 25.88 -0.06
CA LYS A 346 42.28 25.17 1.23
C LYS A 346 41.80 26.06 2.38
N LYS A 347 42.19 27.34 2.41
CA LYS A 347 41.75 28.31 3.43
C LYS A 347 40.24 28.58 3.36
N LYS A 348 39.64 28.56 2.16
CA LYS A 348 38.21 28.72 1.93
C LYS A 348 37.38 27.46 2.24
N LYS A 349 38.00 26.35 2.65
CA LYS A 349 37.36 25.01 2.78
C LYS A 349 36.73 24.54 1.48
N TRP A 350 37.37 24.90 0.37
CA TRP A 350 36.96 24.43 -0.94
C TRP A 350 37.52 23.04 -1.27
N PHE A 351 38.57 22.65 -0.55
CA PHE A 351 39.07 21.29 -0.41
C PHE A 351 38.51 20.63 0.84
#